data_AF-A0A5B6ZBV5-F1
#
_entry.id   AF-A0A5B6ZBV5-F1
#
_cell.length_a   1.000
_cell.length_b   1.000
_cell.length_c   1.000
_cell.angle_alpha   90.00
_cell.angle_beta   90.00
_cell.angle_gamma   90.00
#
_symmetry.space_group_name_H-M   'P 1'
#
loop_
_entity.id
_entity.type
_entity.pdbx_description
1 polymer ?
#
loop_
_entity_poly.entity_id
_entity_poly.type
_entity_poly.pdbx_seq_one_letter_code
_entity_poly.pdbx_strand_id
1 'polypeptide(L)'
;PDWNGLNVLLLNAAQAAALDLGLVPESGKSIECAKFLYLMGADDVNLEKLPSDAFVVYQGHHGDQSVYRANVIFPAAAFSEKEGTYENTEGRAQRTLPAVPTIGDSRDDWKIIRALSEVAGIRLPYDTLGAVRSRIRTVAPNLLHMDETNRPATFSSLLKPEFCQKMSLTPFGAAVENFYMTDSITRASKIMAQCSALLLKK
;
A
#
# COMPACT_ATOMS: atom_id res chain seq x y z
N PRO A 1 -17.12 24.34 14.22
CA PRO A 1 -18.13 23.98 13.20
C PRO A 1 -18.48 22.49 13.34
N ASP A 2 -19.76 22.16 13.18
CA ASP A 2 -20.33 20.81 13.27
C ASP A 2 -20.23 20.03 11.95
N TRP A 3 -19.96 20.72 10.84
CA TRP A 3 -19.81 20.14 9.51
C TRP A 3 -18.38 20.30 8.97
N ASN A 4 -17.85 19.23 8.36
CA ASN A 4 -16.63 19.25 7.54
C ASN A 4 -16.95 18.77 6.12
N GLY A 5 -16.99 19.70 5.17
CA GLY A 5 -17.34 19.41 3.78
C GLY A 5 -16.17 18.98 2.89
N LEU A 6 -14.92 19.06 3.37
CA LEU A 6 -13.74 18.67 2.60
C LEU A 6 -13.40 17.21 2.88
N ASN A 7 -13.56 16.36 1.85
CA ASN A 7 -13.24 14.94 1.92
C ASN A 7 -12.37 14.55 0.73
N VAL A 8 -11.43 13.63 0.94
CA VAL A 8 -10.57 13.09 -0.11
C VAL A 8 -10.79 11.59 -0.19
N LEU A 9 -11.19 11.12 -1.36
CA LEU A 9 -11.37 9.69 -1.62
C LEU A 9 -10.03 9.09 -2.07
N LEU A 10 -9.61 8.01 -1.42
CA LEU A 10 -8.45 7.21 -1.80
C LEU A 10 -8.90 5.97 -2.58
N LEU A 11 -8.02 5.44 -3.42
CA LEU A 11 -8.35 4.34 -4.32
C LEU A 11 -7.86 2.99 -3.78
N ASN A 12 -6.75 2.99 -3.04
CA ASN A 12 -6.11 1.77 -2.57
C ASN A 12 -6.30 1.61 -1.06
N ALA A 13 -6.62 0.40 -0.61
CA ALA A 13 -6.87 0.10 0.81
C ALA A 13 -5.67 0.34 1.73
N ALA A 14 -4.44 0.31 1.20
CA ALA A 14 -3.23 0.59 1.96
C ALA A 14 -2.92 2.10 2.08
N GLN A 15 -3.51 2.96 1.24
CA GLN A 15 -3.12 4.37 1.15
C GLN A 15 -3.41 5.15 2.44
N ALA A 16 -4.57 4.97 3.05
CA ALA A 16 -4.92 5.69 4.29
C ALA A 16 -3.91 5.35 5.40
N ALA A 17 -3.74 4.06 5.70
CA ALA A 17 -2.82 3.61 6.72
C ALA A 17 -1.35 3.97 6.43
N ALA A 18 -0.95 3.99 5.15
CA ALA A 18 0.39 4.41 4.76
C ALA A 18 0.63 5.90 5.04
N LEU A 19 -0.34 6.76 4.72
CA LEU A 19 -0.28 8.19 5.02
C LEU A 19 -0.28 8.44 6.53
N ASP A 20 -1.09 7.71 7.29
CA ASP A 20 -1.14 7.77 8.76
C ASP A 20 0.19 7.35 9.42
N LEU A 21 0.88 6.36 8.85
CA LEU A 21 2.22 5.94 9.28
C LEU A 21 3.34 6.89 8.81
N GLY A 22 3.02 7.92 8.01
CA GLY A 22 3.99 8.85 7.46
C GLY A 22 4.85 8.27 6.33
N LEU A 23 4.36 7.24 5.62
CA LEU A 23 5.04 6.62 4.47
C LEU A 23 4.88 7.48 3.21
N VAL A 24 5.51 8.65 3.23
CA VAL A 24 5.50 9.62 2.13
C VAL A 24 6.91 9.74 1.55
N PRO A 25 7.10 9.68 0.22
CA PRO A 25 8.41 9.87 -0.37
C PRO A 25 8.88 11.33 -0.17
N GLU A 26 10.15 11.52 0.20
CA GLU A 26 10.74 12.86 0.32
C GLU A 26 10.82 13.58 -1.04
N SER A 27 11.00 12.82 -2.12
CA SER A 27 11.01 13.36 -3.48
C SER A 27 10.33 12.43 -4.48
N GLY A 28 9.69 13.00 -5.50
CA GLY A 28 9.06 12.25 -6.59
C GLY A 28 10.03 11.51 -7.51
N LYS A 29 11.35 11.72 -7.36
CA LYS A 29 12.41 11.08 -8.17
C LYS A 29 13.18 9.99 -7.42
N SER A 30 12.73 9.61 -6.22
CA SER A 30 13.46 8.68 -5.35
C SER A 30 13.73 7.32 -6.00
N ILE A 31 12.90 6.88 -6.96
CA ILE A 31 13.05 5.61 -7.67
C ILE A 31 14.15 5.67 -8.75
N GLU A 32 14.31 6.80 -9.45
CA GLU A 32 15.21 6.93 -10.61
C GLU A 32 16.69 6.73 -10.25
N CYS A 33 17.07 6.99 -9.00
CA CYS A 33 18.44 6.86 -8.50
C CYS A 33 18.64 5.65 -7.58
N ALA A 34 17.60 4.82 -7.36
CA ALA A 34 17.64 3.74 -6.39
C ALA A 34 18.42 2.54 -6.94
N LYS A 35 19.45 2.09 -6.21
CA LYS A 35 20.18 0.85 -6.49
C LYS A 35 19.57 -0.40 -5.84
N PHE A 36 18.77 -0.20 -4.80
CA PHE A 36 18.02 -1.25 -4.13
C PHE A 36 16.57 -0.78 -4.02
N LEU A 37 15.66 -1.53 -4.62
CA LEU A 37 14.23 -1.24 -4.59
C LEU A 37 13.48 -2.40 -3.95
N TYR A 38 12.76 -2.12 -2.87
CA TYR A 38 11.93 -3.10 -2.18
C TYR A 38 10.46 -2.84 -2.48
N LEU A 39 9.85 -3.70 -3.28
CA LEU A 39 8.45 -3.63 -3.66
C LEU A 39 7.64 -4.55 -2.74
N MET A 40 6.87 -3.98 -1.82
CA MET A 40 5.97 -4.72 -0.95
C MET A 40 4.55 -4.71 -1.54
N GLY A 41 4.23 -5.74 -2.32
CA GLY A 41 2.94 -5.92 -2.99
C GLY A 41 2.62 -4.82 -4.00
N ALA A 42 3.64 -4.12 -4.47
CA ALA A 42 3.49 -2.95 -5.34
C ALA A 42 3.65 -3.37 -6.80
N ASP A 43 2.53 -3.57 -7.49
CA ASP A 43 2.50 -3.98 -8.89
C ASP A 43 2.32 -2.80 -9.86
N ASP A 44 1.64 -1.73 -9.43
CA ASP A 44 1.32 -0.55 -10.24
C ASP A 44 2.41 0.55 -10.19
N VAL A 45 3.69 0.14 -10.11
CA VAL A 45 4.84 1.05 -10.09
C VAL A 45 5.45 1.11 -11.49
N ASN A 46 5.72 2.32 -12.00
CA ASN A 46 6.45 2.46 -13.25
C ASN A 46 7.94 2.13 -13.04
N LEU A 47 8.33 0.92 -13.42
CA LEU A 47 9.70 0.42 -13.32
C LEU A 47 10.58 0.76 -14.54
N GLU A 48 10.03 1.38 -15.59
CA GLU A 48 10.80 1.78 -16.79
C GLU A 48 11.88 2.81 -16.46
N LYS A 49 11.61 3.64 -15.43
CA LYS A 49 12.52 4.68 -14.97
C LYS A 49 13.60 4.18 -14.00
N LEU A 50 13.52 2.92 -13.59
CA LEU A 50 14.48 2.33 -12.67
C LEU A 50 15.78 1.98 -13.43
N PRO A 51 16.97 2.26 -12.86
CA PRO A 51 18.23 1.82 -13.45
C PRO A 51 18.25 0.30 -13.70
N SER A 52 18.87 -0.11 -14.78
CA SER A 52 18.97 -1.53 -15.14
C SER A 52 19.81 -2.34 -14.16
N ASP A 53 20.75 -1.71 -13.47
CA ASP A 53 21.61 -2.30 -12.44
C ASP A 53 20.98 -2.31 -11.04
N ALA A 54 19.76 -1.77 -10.87
CA ALA A 54 19.08 -1.79 -9.59
C ALA A 54 18.68 -3.22 -9.19
N PHE A 55 18.98 -3.57 -7.94
CA PHE A 55 18.56 -4.81 -7.31
C PHE A 55 17.13 -4.66 -6.78
N VAL A 56 16.20 -5.40 -7.38
CA VAL A 56 14.78 -5.32 -7.07
C VAL A 56 14.36 -6.53 -6.26
N VAL A 57 13.76 -6.30 -5.10
CA VAL A 57 13.12 -7.33 -4.29
C VAL A 57 11.61 -7.13 -4.42
N TYR A 58 10.90 -8.19 -4.78
CA TYR A 58 9.44 -8.20 -4.79
C TYR A 58 8.91 -9.10 -3.68
N GLN A 59 8.25 -8.51 -2.69
CA GLN A 59 7.52 -9.23 -1.65
C GLN A 59 6.02 -9.13 -1.94
N GLY A 60 5.40 -10.20 -2.42
CA GLY A 60 3.98 -10.18 -2.78
C GLY A 60 3.38 -11.59 -2.83
N HIS A 61 2.06 -11.64 -2.95
CA HIS A 61 1.30 -12.90 -2.97
C HIS A 61 0.95 -13.35 -4.41
N HIS A 62 0.78 -12.40 -5.31
CA HIS A 62 0.62 -12.59 -6.75
C HIS A 62 1.84 -11.98 -7.43
N GLY A 63 2.10 -12.32 -8.68
CA GLY A 63 3.12 -11.65 -9.48
C GLY A 63 2.50 -11.16 -10.77
N ASP A 64 2.58 -9.85 -11.02
CA ASP A 64 2.20 -9.24 -12.30
C ASP A 64 3.44 -8.67 -12.99
N GLN A 65 3.46 -7.40 -13.39
CA GLN A 65 4.60 -6.82 -14.10
C GLN A 65 5.86 -6.70 -13.23
N SER A 66 5.68 -6.33 -11.96
CA SER A 66 6.78 -6.03 -11.04
C SER A 66 7.62 -7.26 -10.69
N VAL A 67 7.02 -8.45 -10.73
CA VAL A 67 7.72 -9.72 -10.43
C VAL A 67 8.77 -10.04 -11.49
N TYR A 68 8.54 -9.68 -12.75
CA TYR A 68 9.47 -9.97 -13.85
C TYR A 68 10.75 -9.13 -13.78
N ARG A 69 10.69 -7.96 -13.14
CA ARG A 69 11.87 -7.12 -12.89
C ARG A 69 12.63 -7.52 -11.63
N ALA A 70 12.03 -8.34 -10.76
CA ALA A 70 12.61 -8.71 -9.48
C ALA A 70 13.82 -9.62 -9.63
N ASN A 71 14.87 -9.32 -8.88
CA ASN A 71 16.04 -10.20 -8.70
C ASN A 71 15.77 -11.27 -7.64
N VAL A 72 14.95 -10.94 -6.63
CA VAL A 72 14.53 -11.85 -5.55
C VAL A 72 13.04 -11.67 -5.28
N ILE A 73 12.35 -12.78 -5.06
CA ILE A 73 10.92 -12.81 -4.75
C ILE A 73 10.72 -13.42 -3.37
N PHE A 74 9.99 -12.70 -2.50
CA PHE A 74 9.52 -13.21 -1.22
C PHE A 74 8.01 -13.45 -1.26
N PRO A 75 7.54 -14.70 -1.18
CA PRO A 75 6.12 -15.00 -1.21
C PRO A 75 5.43 -14.53 0.08
N ALA A 76 4.56 -13.55 -0.04
CA ALA A 76 3.77 -13.00 1.05
C ALA A 76 2.36 -13.60 1.11
N ALA A 77 1.73 -13.50 2.28
CA ALA A 77 0.35 -13.92 2.49
C ALA A 77 -0.66 -12.95 1.84
N ALA A 78 -1.73 -13.48 1.25
CA ALA A 78 -2.86 -12.69 0.76
C ALA A 78 -3.68 -12.07 1.90
N PHE A 79 -4.56 -11.11 1.59
CA PHE A 79 -5.38 -10.42 2.62
C PHE A 79 -6.30 -11.38 3.39
N SER A 80 -6.74 -12.47 2.77
CA SER A 80 -7.58 -13.51 3.38
C SER A 80 -6.80 -14.52 4.25
N GLU A 81 -5.48 -14.51 4.17
CA GLU A 81 -4.59 -15.48 4.85
C GLU A 81 -3.97 -14.91 6.12
N LYS A 82 -4.06 -13.58 6.32
CA LYS A 82 -3.35 -12.86 7.38
C LYS A 82 -4.25 -11.95 8.19
N GLU A 83 -3.85 -11.73 9.44
CA GLU A 83 -4.43 -10.71 10.31
C GLU A 83 -3.72 -9.37 10.07
N GLY A 84 -4.33 -8.49 9.28
CA GLY A 84 -3.82 -7.16 8.94
C GLY A 84 -4.73 -6.06 9.46
N THR A 85 -4.14 -4.94 9.88
CA THR A 85 -4.90 -3.70 10.12
C THR A 85 -4.91 -2.88 8.84
N TYR A 86 -6.09 -2.52 8.37
CA TYR A 86 -6.33 -1.63 7.23
C TYR A 86 -7.08 -0.39 7.71
N GLU A 87 -7.02 0.67 6.92
CA GLU A 87 -7.77 1.89 7.19
C GLU A 87 -8.49 2.29 5.90
N ASN A 88 -9.77 2.63 6.02
CA ASN A 88 -10.58 3.07 4.89
C ASN A 88 -10.48 4.60 4.71
N THR A 89 -11.15 5.14 3.69
CA THR A 89 -11.06 6.56 3.33
C THR A 89 -11.68 7.53 4.34
N GLU A 90 -12.54 7.04 5.25
CA GLU A 90 -13.12 7.84 6.33
C GLU A 90 -12.26 7.83 7.61
N GLY A 91 -11.10 7.16 7.57
CA GLY A 91 -10.18 7.06 8.72
C GLY A 91 -10.58 6.02 9.76
N ARG A 92 -11.38 5.01 9.37
CA ARG A 92 -11.76 3.90 10.25
C ARG A 92 -10.75 2.76 10.11
N ALA A 93 -10.11 2.43 11.21
CA ALA A 93 -9.25 1.26 11.30
C ALA A 93 -10.09 -0.03 11.37
N GLN A 94 -9.79 -0.99 10.51
CA GLN A 94 -10.44 -2.30 10.38
C GLN A 94 -9.41 -3.41 10.38
N ARG A 95 -9.81 -4.62 10.78
CA ARG A 95 -8.89 -5.75 10.88
C ARG A 95 -9.42 -6.95 10.14
N THR A 96 -8.58 -7.54 9.31
CA THR A 96 -8.87 -8.81 8.68
C THR A 96 -8.63 -9.94 9.66
N LEU A 97 -9.42 -11.00 9.56
CA LEU A 97 -9.15 -12.27 10.22
C LEU A 97 -8.72 -13.29 9.16
N PRO A 98 -7.71 -14.12 9.45
CA PRO A 98 -7.29 -15.16 8.52
C PRO A 98 -8.43 -16.17 8.34
N ALA A 99 -8.92 -16.28 7.10
CA ALA A 99 -10.00 -17.19 6.73
C ALA A 99 -9.46 -18.52 6.19
N VAL A 100 -8.27 -18.49 5.58
CA VAL A 100 -7.61 -19.65 4.97
C VAL A 100 -6.13 -19.69 5.38
N PRO A 101 -5.49 -20.87 5.39
CA PRO A 101 -4.05 -20.95 5.63
C PRO A 101 -3.27 -20.31 4.47
N THR A 102 -2.06 -19.84 4.77
CA THR A 102 -1.10 -19.39 3.76
C THR A 102 -0.76 -20.49 2.76
N ILE A 103 -0.63 -20.13 1.49
CA ILE A 103 -0.29 -21.08 0.42
C ILE A 103 1.21 -21.40 0.41
N GLY A 104 1.54 -22.69 0.44
CA GLY A 104 2.92 -23.17 0.29
C GLY A 104 3.83 -22.65 1.40
N ASP A 105 4.92 -21.99 1.01
CA ASP A 105 5.88 -21.42 1.94
C ASP A 105 5.73 -19.90 2.11
N SER A 106 4.56 -19.34 1.77
CA SER A 106 4.31 -17.91 2.00
C SER A 106 4.25 -17.58 3.50
N ARG A 107 4.52 -16.31 3.83
CA ARG A 107 4.57 -15.81 5.21
C ARG A 107 3.90 -14.45 5.31
N ASP A 108 3.43 -14.08 6.50
CA ASP A 108 2.92 -12.72 6.76
C ASP A 108 3.99 -11.68 6.41
N ASP A 109 3.55 -10.56 5.83
CA ASP A 109 4.47 -9.51 5.36
C ASP A 109 5.42 -9.00 6.43
N TRP A 110 4.90 -8.75 7.63
CA TRP A 110 5.70 -8.22 8.73
C TRP A 110 6.76 -9.22 9.21
N LYS A 111 6.49 -10.53 9.11
CA LYS A 111 7.45 -11.59 9.48
C LYS A 111 8.60 -11.63 8.49
N ILE A 112 8.32 -11.48 7.20
CA ILE A 112 9.35 -11.42 6.14
C ILE A 112 10.28 -10.23 6.39
N ILE A 113 9.72 -9.03 6.59
CA ILE A 113 10.51 -7.82 6.88
C ILE A 113 11.31 -7.97 8.17
N ARG A 114 10.69 -8.50 9.23
CA ARG A 114 11.38 -8.75 10.51
C ARG A 114 12.53 -9.73 10.36
N ALA A 115 12.36 -10.83 9.64
CA ALA A 115 13.43 -11.79 9.38
C ALA A 115 14.55 -11.18 8.53
N LEU A 116 14.19 -10.46 7.45
CA LEU A 116 15.14 -9.74 6.61
C LEU A 116 15.97 -8.74 7.41
N SER A 117 15.35 -8.02 8.36
CA SER A 117 16.05 -7.06 9.22
C SER A 117 17.16 -7.71 10.06
N GLU A 118 16.93 -8.93 10.55
CA GLU A 118 17.92 -9.68 11.34
C GLU A 118 19.04 -10.23 10.47
N VAL A 119 18.72 -10.74 9.28
CA VAL A 119 19.73 -11.17 8.29
C VAL A 119 20.59 -9.99 7.82
N ALA A 120 20.00 -8.81 7.68
CA ALA A 120 20.72 -7.59 7.30
C ALA A 120 21.54 -6.96 8.45
N GLY A 121 21.49 -7.53 9.67
CA GLY A 121 22.21 -7.03 10.83
C GLY A 121 21.54 -5.85 11.56
N ILE A 122 20.33 -5.47 11.19
CA ILE A 122 19.54 -4.39 11.80
C ILE A 122 18.26 -4.98 12.43
N ARG A 123 18.43 -5.78 13.48
CA ARG A 123 17.32 -6.50 14.10
C ARG A 123 16.27 -5.54 14.66
N LEU A 124 15.06 -5.61 14.12
CA LEU A 124 13.90 -4.87 14.63
C LEU A 124 13.44 -5.42 16.00
N PRO A 125 12.99 -4.57 16.94
CA PRO A 125 12.77 -4.95 18.34
C PRO A 125 11.41 -5.61 18.62
N TYR A 126 10.79 -6.24 17.61
CA TYR A 126 9.47 -6.87 17.74
C TYR A 126 9.46 -8.27 17.13
N ASP A 127 9.04 -9.25 17.94
CA ASP A 127 9.00 -10.66 17.56
C ASP A 127 7.57 -11.21 17.49
N THR A 128 6.56 -10.41 17.86
CA THR A 128 5.15 -10.80 17.86
C THR A 128 4.28 -9.74 17.20
N LEU A 129 3.12 -10.15 16.69
CA LEU A 129 2.13 -9.22 16.12
C LEU A 129 1.66 -8.18 17.16
N GLY A 130 1.55 -8.59 18.43
CA GLY A 130 1.24 -7.68 19.54
C GLY A 130 2.30 -6.59 19.71
N ALA A 131 3.59 -6.94 19.59
CA ALA A 131 4.68 -5.97 19.67
C ALA A 131 4.71 -5.02 18.45
N VAL A 132 4.44 -5.54 17.24
CA VAL A 132 4.28 -4.69 16.04
C VAL A 132 3.14 -3.70 16.22
N ARG A 133 2.00 -4.14 16.76
CA ARG A 133 0.88 -3.25 17.08
C ARG A 133 1.25 -2.23 18.14
N SER A 134 1.96 -2.61 19.20
CA SER A 134 2.49 -1.63 20.15
C SER A 134 3.39 -0.60 19.46
N ARG A 135 4.20 -1.00 18.47
CA ARG A 135 4.98 -0.05 17.67
C ARG A 135 4.07 0.85 16.83
N ILE A 136 3.04 0.31 16.17
CA ILE A 136 2.04 1.11 15.44
C ILE A 136 1.41 2.15 16.38
N ARG A 137 1.04 1.78 17.61
CA ARG A 137 0.50 2.71 18.61
C ARG A 137 1.38 3.94 18.83
N THR A 138 2.70 3.75 18.82
CA THR A 138 3.65 4.85 19.04
C THR A 138 3.79 5.79 17.85
N VAL A 139 3.47 5.32 16.64
CA VAL A 139 3.62 6.08 15.40
C VAL A 139 2.28 6.70 14.97
N ALA A 140 1.26 5.85 14.85
CA ALA A 140 -0.08 6.20 14.42
C ALA A 140 -1.10 5.52 15.35
N PRO A 141 -1.49 6.15 16.48
CA PRO A 141 -2.41 5.54 17.45
C PRO A 141 -3.80 5.26 16.87
N ASN A 142 -4.20 6.02 15.84
CA ASN A 142 -5.46 5.86 15.12
C ASN A 142 -5.67 4.42 14.63
N LEU A 143 -4.62 3.80 14.07
CA LEU A 143 -4.67 2.45 13.50
C LEU A 143 -4.95 1.33 14.51
N LEU A 144 -5.12 1.61 15.80
CA LEU A 144 -5.50 0.63 16.80
C LEU A 144 -6.89 0.85 17.42
N HIS A 145 -7.54 1.98 17.16
CA HIS A 145 -8.93 2.22 17.57
C HIS A 145 -9.86 1.55 16.55
N MET A 146 -10.08 0.25 16.75
CA MET A 146 -10.82 -0.58 15.80
C MET A 146 -12.27 -0.15 15.70
N ASP A 147 -12.79 -0.08 14.48
CA ASP A 147 -14.19 0.23 14.16
C ASP A 147 -14.66 1.61 14.66
N GLU A 148 -13.75 2.46 15.11
CA GLU A 148 -14.00 3.84 15.49
C GLU A 148 -13.55 4.78 14.36
N THR A 149 -14.37 5.78 14.05
CA THR A 149 -13.93 6.92 13.24
C THR A 149 -13.47 8.02 14.18
N ASN A 150 -12.20 8.40 14.08
CA ASN A 150 -11.74 9.58 14.79
C ASN A 150 -12.49 10.82 14.30
N ARG A 151 -12.62 11.82 15.19
CA ARG A 151 -13.23 13.09 14.80
C ARG A 151 -12.40 13.74 13.69
N PRO A 152 -13.03 14.30 12.64
CA PRO A 152 -12.32 14.96 11.58
C PRO A 152 -11.46 16.10 12.16
N ALA A 153 -10.17 16.11 11.81
CA ALA A 153 -9.28 17.19 12.19
C ALA A 153 -9.84 18.50 11.61
N THR A 154 -10.01 19.52 12.45
CA THR A 154 -10.36 20.85 11.96
C THR A 154 -9.09 21.46 11.37
N PHE A 155 -9.00 21.50 10.04
CA PHE A 155 -7.89 22.17 9.37
C PHE A 155 -7.95 23.67 9.69
N SER A 156 -6.97 24.14 10.47
CA SER A 156 -6.78 25.57 10.67
C SER A 156 -6.28 26.20 9.37
N SER A 157 -6.71 27.43 9.09
CA SER A 157 -6.18 28.24 7.98
C SER A 157 -4.66 28.44 8.05
N LEU A 158 -4.06 28.21 9.23
CA LEU A 158 -2.62 28.24 9.47
C LEU A 158 -1.85 27.08 8.81
N LEU A 159 -2.52 26.00 8.41
CA LEU A 159 -1.92 24.83 7.76
C LEU A 159 -1.87 24.97 6.23
N LYS A 160 -2.31 26.11 5.67
CA LYS A 160 -2.30 26.33 4.22
C LYS A 160 -0.85 26.43 3.72
N PRO A 161 -0.37 25.50 2.89
CA PRO A 161 0.98 25.58 2.35
C PRO A 161 1.12 26.75 1.39
N GLU A 162 2.34 27.28 1.26
CA GLU A 162 2.68 28.24 0.21
C GLU A 162 2.65 27.53 -1.15
N PHE A 163 1.99 28.14 -2.14
CA PHE A 163 1.81 27.56 -3.46
C PHE A 163 2.64 28.32 -4.49
N CYS A 164 3.60 27.64 -5.13
CA CYS A 164 4.50 28.24 -6.11
C CYS A 164 4.38 27.66 -7.53
N GLN A 165 3.55 26.64 -7.76
CA GLN A 165 3.43 26.01 -9.09
C GLN A 165 2.35 26.69 -9.94
N LYS A 166 2.58 26.80 -11.25
CA LYS A 166 1.53 27.20 -12.19
C LYS A 166 0.65 25.99 -12.49
N MET A 167 -0.67 26.18 -12.49
CA MET A 167 -1.62 25.13 -12.85
C MET A 167 -1.41 24.71 -14.31
N SER A 168 -1.25 23.40 -14.54
CA SER A 168 -1.21 22.83 -15.88
C SER A 168 -2.60 22.91 -16.53
N LEU A 169 -2.65 23.12 -17.84
CA LEU A 169 -3.90 23.12 -18.63
C LEU A 169 -4.37 21.70 -19.00
N THR A 170 -3.62 20.67 -18.60
CA THR A 170 -4.00 19.27 -18.82
C THR A 170 -5.29 18.94 -18.06
N PRO A 171 -6.34 18.43 -18.74
CA PRO A 171 -7.59 18.06 -18.09
C PRO A 171 -7.38 16.89 -17.11
N PHE A 172 -8.33 16.71 -16.17
CA PHE A 172 -8.34 15.55 -15.29
C PHE A 172 -8.52 14.27 -16.11
N GLY A 173 -7.63 13.30 -15.91
CA GLY A 173 -7.75 11.95 -16.46
C GLY A 173 -8.58 11.03 -15.56
N ALA A 174 -9.00 9.89 -16.11
CA ALA A 174 -9.57 8.83 -15.30
C ALA A 174 -8.49 8.25 -14.38
N ALA A 175 -8.74 8.26 -13.06
CA ALA A 175 -7.79 7.71 -12.11
C ALA A 175 -7.72 6.17 -12.16
N VAL A 176 -8.80 5.53 -12.63
CA VAL A 176 -8.90 4.08 -12.85
C VAL A 176 -9.52 3.86 -14.23
N GLU A 177 -8.74 3.30 -15.15
CA GLU A 177 -9.21 3.01 -16.51
C GLU A 177 -10.09 1.76 -16.57
N ASN A 178 -9.74 0.74 -15.79
CA ASN A 178 -10.47 -0.53 -15.74
C ASN A 178 -10.76 -0.92 -14.28
N PHE A 179 -11.99 -0.67 -13.85
CA PHE A 179 -12.46 -1.00 -12.51
C PHE A 179 -12.29 -2.48 -12.14
N TYR A 180 -12.33 -3.39 -13.12
CA TYR A 180 -12.18 -4.83 -12.88
C TYR A 180 -10.72 -5.29 -12.72
N MET A 181 -9.73 -4.43 -12.98
CA MET A 181 -8.31 -4.80 -13.01
C MET A 181 -7.44 -3.77 -12.29
N THR A 182 -7.74 -3.51 -11.02
CA THR A 182 -7.10 -2.44 -10.24
C THR A 182 -5.90 -2.90 -9.42
N ASP A 183 -5.82 -4.17 -9.07
CA ASP A 183 -4.75 -4.74 -8.24
C ASP A 183 -4.32 -6.12 -8.76
N SER A 184 -3.29 -6.71 -8.13
CA SER A 184 -2.75 -8.00 -8.58
C SER A 184 -3.72 -9.17 -8.41
N ILE A 185 -4.64 -9.13 -7.44
CA ILE A 185 -5.64 -10.18 -7.24
C ILE A 185 -6.69 -10.14 -8.35
N THR A 186 -7.22 -8.95 -8.63
CA THR A 186 -8.24 -8.72 -9.67
C THR A 186 -7.66 -8.96 -11.06
N ARG A 187 -6.40 -8.57 -11.32
CA ARG A 187 -5.71 -8.88 -12.59
C ARG A 187 -5.43 -10.37 -12.78
N ALA A 188 -5.08 -11.11 -11.73
CA ALA A 188 -4.93 -12.56 -11.79
C ALA A 188 -6.26 -13.32 -11.87
N SER A 189 -7.39 -12.66 -11.60
CA SER A 189 -8.71 -13.28 -11.58
C SER A 189 -9.27 -13.54 -12.98
N LYS A 190 -9.52 -14.82 -13.27
CA LYS A 190 -10.20 -15.25 -14.51
C LYS A 190 -11.59 -14.63 -14.67
N ILE A 191 -12.30 -14.41 -13.56
CA ILE A 191 -13.67 -13.86 -13.58
C ILE A 191 -13.62 -12.38 -13.97
N MET A 192 -12.73 -11.62 -13.35
CA MET A 192 -12.59 -10.19 -13.64
C MET A 192 -12.11 -9.95 -15.07
N ALA A 193 -11.22 -10.80 -15.59
CA ALA A 193 -10.82 -10.79 -16.99
C ALA A 193 -12.01 -10.96 -17.95
N GLN A 194 -12.93 -11.88 -17.64
CA GLN A 194 -14.17 -12.05 -18.42
C GLN A 194 -15.10 -10.84 -18.30
N CYS A 195 -15.28 -10.28 -17.10
CA CYS A 195 -16.08 -9.07 -16.89
C CYS A 195 -15.55 -7.88 -17.71
N SER A 196 -14.23 -7.68 -17.72
CA SER A 196 -13.59 -6.63 -18.52
C SER A 196 -13.77 -6.85 -20.02
N ALA A 197 -13.60 -8.09 -20.50
CA ALA A 197 -13.80 -8.42 -21.91
C ALA A 197 -15.26 -8.21 -22.38
N LEU A 198 -16.24 -8.41 -21.50
CA LEU A 198 -17.66 -8.14 -21.80
C LEU A 198 -17.94 -6.64 -21.94
N LEU A 199 -17.25 -5.80 -21.17
CA LEU A 199 -17.39 -4.34 -21.25
C LEU A 199 -16.81 -3.78 -22.56
N LEU A 200 -15.65 -4.31 -22.99
CA LEU A 200 -14.93 -3.87 -24.20
C LEU A 200 -15.54 -4.38 -25.52
N LYS A 201 -16.46 -5.35 -25.47
CA LYS A 201 -17.18 -5.87 -26.64
C LYS A 201 -18.34 -4.98 -27.11
N LYS A 202 -18.61 -3.88 -26.41
CA LYS A 202 -19.59 -2.86 -26.81
C LYS A 202 -18.91 -1.76 -27.63
#